data_AF-A0A349Z3W0-F1
#
_entry.id   AF-A0A349Z3W0-F1
#
_cell.length_a   1.000
_cell.length_b   1.000
_cell.length_c   1.000
_cell.angle_alpha   90.00
_cell.angle_beta   90.00
_cell.angle_gamma   90.00
#
_symmetry.space_group_name_H-M   'P 1'
#
loop_
_entity.id
_entity.type
_entity.pdbx_description
1 polymer ?
#
loop_
_entity_poly.entity_id
_entity_poly.type
_entity_poly.pdbx_seq_one_letter_code
_entity_poly.pdbx_strand_id
1 'polypeptide(L)' 'MATTQLIRGTLYHYPHSTNQYQSDLQSFKDGAMLIKDGKIADLGDFSALKARYADVDVIDYSGRVIIPGLIDTHLHFPQT' A
#
# COMPACT_ATOMS: atom_id res chain seq x y z
N MET A 1 21.43 6.39 2.32
CA MET A 1 21.33 5.13 1.56
C MET A 1 19.93 5.03 1.01
N ALA A 2 19.76 4.64 -0.25
CA ALA A 2 18.43 4.45 -0.84
C ALA A 2 17.71 3.31 -0.10
N THR A 3 16.58 3.60 0.52
CA THR A 3 15.81 2.61 1.28
C THR A 3 14.82 1.93 0.35
N THR A 4 14.97 0.61 0.20
CA THR A 4 14.03 -0.25 -0.54
C THR A 4 13.47 -1.28 0.42
N GLN A 5 12.15 -1.38 0.49
CA GLN A 5 11.45 -2.28 1.41
C GLN A 5 10.18 -2.82 0.79
N LEU A 6 9.84 -4.06 1.10
CA LEU A 6 8.61 -4.70 0.69
C LEU A 6 7.66 -4.76 1.88
N ILE A 7 6.53 -4.06 1.82
CA ILE A 7 5.55 -4.04 2.92
C ILE A 7 4.44 -5.03 2.59
N ARG A 8 4.24 -6.05 3.42
CA ARG A 8 3.22 -7.10 3.25
C ARG A 8 1.99 -6.82 4.11
N GLY A 9 0.80 -7.08 3.59
CA GLY A 9 -0.46 -7.05 4.34
C GLY A 9 -1.69 -7.19 3.45
N THR A 10 -2.89 -7.08 4.03
CA THR A 10 -4.12 -6.97 3.24
C THR A 10 -4.22 -5.54 2.69
N LEU A 11 -4.32 -5.38 1.37
CA LEU A 11 -4.33 -4.08 0.70
C LEU A 11 -5.71 -3.79 0.11
N TYR A 12 -6.21 -2.57 0.32
CA TYR A 12 -7.42 -2.04 -0.31
C TYR A 12 -7.16 -0.64 -0.85
N HIS A 13 -7.40 -0.41 -2.14
CA HIS A 13 -7.28 0.93 -2.73
C HIS A 13 -8.09 1.07 -4.02
N TYR A 14 -8.22 2.31 -4.47
CA TYR A 14 -8.82 2.66 -5.76
C TYR A 14 -7.70 3.18 -6.67
N PRO A 15 -7.34 2.47 -7.76
CA PRO A 15 -6.21 2.86 -8.62
C PRO A 15 -6.52 4.08 -9.49
N HIS A 16 -7.80 4.43 -9.64
CA HIS A 16 -8.29 5.55 -10.44
C HIS A 16 -9.42 6.28 -9.71
N SER A 17 -9.66 7.55 -10.06
CA SER A 17 -10.83 8.29 -9.57
C SER A 17 -12.11 7.60 -10.01
N THR A 18 -13.04 7.40 -9.09
CA THR A 18 -14.25 6.63 -9.35
C THR A 18 -15.42 7.06 -8.46
N ASN A 19 -16.64 6.81 -8.96
CA ASN A 19 -17.89 6.82 -8.19
C ASN A 19 -18.53 5.42 -8.10
N GLN A 20 -17.87 4.38 -8.66
CA GLN A 20 -18.31 2.99 -8.69
C GLN A 20 -17.56 2.16 -7.64
N TYR A 21 -17.74 2.51 -6.36
CA TYR A 21 -16.89 2.06 -5.26
C TYR A 21 -16.88 0.54 -5.01
N GLN A 22 -17.90 -0.18 -5.47
CA GLN A 22 -18.00 -1.64 -5.31
C GLN A 22 -17.25 -2.41 -6.39
N SER A 23 -17.23 -1.91 -7.62
CA SER A 23 -16.54 -2.57 -8.74
C SER A 23 -15.08 -2.16 -8.85
N ASP A 24 -14.75 -0.93 -8.45
CA ASP A 24 -13.45 -0.33 -8.75
C ASP A 24 -12.44 -0.49 -7.61
N LEU A 25 -12.85 -1.15 -6.52
CA LEU A 25 -11.95 -1.50 -5.43
C LEU A 25 -10.97 -2.57 -5.89
N GLN A 26 -9.68 -2.25 -5.91
CA GLN A 26 -8.64 -3.26 -6.04
C GLN A 26 -8.25 -3.75 -4.64
N SER A 27 -8.18 -5.07 -4.49
CA SER A 27 -7.82 -5.70 -3.23
C SER A 27 -6.83 -6.83 -3.39
N PHE A 28 -5.95 -6.98 -2.41
CA PHE A 28 -5.03 -8.09 -2.28
C PHE A 28 -5.14 -8.65 -0.86
N LYS A 29 -5.63 -9.90 -0.72
CA LYS A 29 -5.79 -10.54 0.60
C LYS A 29 -4.44 -10.87 1.26
N ASP A 30 -3.45 -11.22 0.45
CA ASP A 30 -2.05 -11.40 0.86
C ASP A 30 -1.18 -10.60 -0.11
N GLY A 31 -1.22 -9.27 0.03
CA GLY A 31 -0.59 -8.33 -0.88
C GLY A 31 0.74 -7.80 -0.37
N ALA A 32 1.47 -7.16 -1.27
CA ALA A 32 2.66 -6.41 -0.94
C ALA A 32 2.82 -5.13 -1.77
N MET A 33 3.54 -4.18 -1.20
CA MET A 33 3.91 -2.91 -1.81
C MET A 33 5.41 -2.72 -1.73
N LEU A 34 6.07 -2.58 -2.88
CA LEU A 34 7.48 -2.21 -2.93
C LEU A 34 7.60 -0.70 -2.78
N ILE A 35 8.27 -0.26 -1.73
CA ILE A 35 8.64 1.14 -1.53
C ILE A 35 10.11 1.31 -1.87
N LYS A 36 10.40 2.23 -2.77
CA LYS A 36 11.76 2.65 -3.12
C LYS A 36 11.87 4.16 -2.95
N ASP A 37 12.79 4.59 -2.08
CA ASP A 37 13.05 6.01 -1.84
C ASP A 37 11.79 6.81 -1.48
N GLY A 38 10.94 6.23 -0.63
CA GLY A 38 9.68 6.83 -0.17
C GLY A 38 8.54 6.82 -1.18
N LYS A 39 8.69 6.18 -2.34
CA LYS A 39 7.65 6.07 -3.38
C LYS A 39 7.25 4.63 -3.64
N ILE A 40 6.00 4.43 -4.05
CA ILE A 40 5.52 3.13 -4.52
C ILE A 40 6.16 2.82 -5.86
N ALA A 41 6.91 1.72 -5.93
CA ALA A 41 7.57 1.25 -7.14
C ALA A 41 6.87 0.03 -7.76
N ASP A 42 6.16 -0.76 -6.95
CA ASP A 42 5.37 -1.93 -7.40
C ASP A 42 4.31 -2.28 -6.34
N LEU A 43 3.26 -2.98 -6.76
CA LEU A 43 2.13 -3.38 -5.91
C LEU A 43 1.49 -4.66 -6.47
N GLY A 44 1.17 -5.64 -5.63
CA GLY A 44 0.49 -6.84 -6.09
C GLY A 44 0.41 -7.94 -5.03
N ASP A 45 0.18 -9.18 -5.47
CA ASP A 45 0.25 -10.36 -4.60
C ASP A 45 1.65 -10.53 -4.00
N PHE A 46 1.72 -10.85 -2.71
CA PHE A 46 2.99 -10.96 -1.98
C PHE A 46 3.92 -12.01 -2.59
N SER A 47 3.40 -13.18 -2.96
CA SER A 47 4.22 -14.25 -3.53
C SER A 47 4.89 -13.84 -4.85
N ALA A 48 4.16 -13.12 -5.71
CA ALA A 48 4.67 -12.62 -6.99
C ALA A 48 5.75 -11.55 -6.78
N LEU A 49 5.51 -10.60 -5.87
CA LEU A 49 6.48 -9.53 -5.58
C LEU A 49 7.70 -10.08 -4.84
N LYS A 50 7.55 -11.02 -3.91
CA LYS A 50 8.69 -11.62 -3.20
C LYS A 50 9.57 -12.46 -4.14
N ALA A 51 8.99 -13.13 -5.13
CA ALA A 51 9.76 -13.81 -6.17
C ALA A 51 10.53 -12.83 -7.06
N ARG A 52 9.93 -11.68 -7.42
CA ARG A 52 10.56 -10.63 -8.24
C ARG A 52 11.64 -9.85 -7.49
N TYR A 53 11.46 -9.64 -6.18
CA TYR A 53 12.32 -8.84 -5.31
C TYR A 53 12.84 -9.69 -4.14
N ALA A 54 13.52 -10.79 -4.46
CA ALA A 54 13.94 -11.81 -3.49
C ALA A 54 14.81 -11.23 -2.36
N ASP A 55 15.72 -10.32 -2.68
CA ASP A 55 16.71 -9.75 -1.75
C ASP A 55 16.19 -8.53 -0.96
N VAL A 56 14.95 -8.11 -1.18
CA VAL A 56 14.37 -6.97 -0.46
C VAL A 56 13.80 -7.41 0.89
N ASP A 57 14.14 -6.65 1.94
CA ASP A 57 13.62 -6.83 3.29
C ASP A 57 12.10 -6.67 3.34
N VAL A 58 11.46 -7.56 4.09
CA VAL A 58 10.01 -7.59 4.23
C VAL A 58 9.60 -7.02 5.59
N ILE A 59 8.71 -6.04 5.57
CA ILE A 59 7.99 -5.57 6.75
C ILE A 59 6.61 -6.24 6.74
N ASP A 60 6.36 -7.12 7.70
CA ASP A 60 5.16 -7.96 7.71
C ASP A 60 4.06 -7.38 8.62
N TYR A 61 2.94 -6.98 8.00
CA TYR A 61 1.70 -6.59 8.67
C TYR A 61 0.55 -7.56 8.37
N SER A 62 0.85 -8.83 8.10
CA SER A 62 -0.14 -9.90 7.96
C SER A 62 -1.18 -9.88 9.08
N GLY A 63 -2.45 -10.08 8.73
CA GLY A 63 -3.57 -9.93 9.66
C GLY A 63 -4.03 -8.49 9.91
N ARG A 64 -3.35 -7.49 9.34
CA ARG A 64 -3.78 -6.07 9.33
C ARG A 64 -4.23 -5.64 7.94
N VAL A 65 -4.98 -4.55 7.91
CA VAL A 65 -5.43 -3.89 6.69
C VAL A 65 -4.60 -2.62 6.46
N ILE A 66 -4.09 -2.46 5.25
CA ILE A 66 -3.35 -1.32 4.77
C ILE A 66 -4.22 -0.60 3.73
N ILE A 67 -4.43 0.70 3.95
CA ILE A 67 -5.15 1.61 3.05
C ILE A 67 -4.28 2.83 2.73
N PRO A 68 -4.58 3.57 1.65
CA PRO A 68 -4.00 4.90 1.45
C PRO A 68 -4.24 5.80 2.68
N GLY A 69 -3.30 6.71 2.94
CA GLY A 69 -3.48 7.72 3.98
C GLY A 69 -4.76 8.53 3.73
N LEU A 70 -5.55 8.73 4.79
CA LEU A 70 -6.77 9.51 4.68
C LEU A 70 -6.44 10.97 4.36
N ILE A 71 -7.26 11.58 3.50
CA ILE A 71 -7.12 12.98 3.13
C ILE A 71 -8.09 13.77 4.00
N ASP A 72 -7.55 14.54 4.94
CA ASP A 72 -8.29 15.58 5.64
C ASP A 72 -8.26 16.86 4.81
N THR A 73 -9.42 17.27 4.31
CA THR A 73 -9.55 18.45 3.46
C THR A 73 -9.75 19.74 4.26
N HIS A 74 -10.00 19.65 5.57
CA HIS A 74 -10.36 20.81 6.37
C HIS A 74 -10.03 20.63 7.86
N LEU A 75 -8.97 21.30 8.30
CA LEU A 75 -8.52 21.33 9.70
C LEU A 75 -8.28 22.77 10.16
N HIS A 76 -8.63 23.07 11.41
CA HIS A 76 -8.21 24.31 12.09
C HIS A 76 -7.13 23.99 13.14
N PHE A 77 -5.85 23.96 12.73
CA PHE A 77 -4.73 23.61 13.61
C PHE A 77 -4.63 24.42 14.93
N PRO A 78 -4.81 25.76 14.97
CA PRO A 78 -4.75 26.49 16.24
C PRO A 78 -6.01 26.34 17.11
N GLN A 79 -7.00 25.54 16.68
CA GLN A 79 -8.26 25.29 17.38
C GLN A 79 -8.43 23.82 17.79
N THR A 80 -7.38 23.01 17.70
CA THR A 80 -7.34 21.69 18.35
C THR A 80 -7.20 21.80 19.86
#